data_AF-A0A380W4C7-F1
#
_entry.id   AF-A0A380W4C7-F1
#
_cell.length_a   1.000
_cell.length_b   1.000
_cell.length_c   1.000
_cell.angle_alpha   90.00
_cell.angle_beta   90.00
_cell.angle_gamma   90.00
#
_symmetry.space_group_name_H-M   'P 1'
#
loop_
_entity.id
_entity.type
_entity.pdbx_description
1 polymer ?
#
loop_
_entity_poly.entity_id
_entity_poly.type
_entity_poly.pdbx_seq_one_letter_code
_entity_poly.pdbx_strand_id
1 'polypeptide(L)'
;MTYWVYENTAHKKARIHKADCSFCGAGRGIHGGGKTISGNWHGPFQNFKAASAAAHQTKRDDIRTCNLCIGHGSPISSKSLEVNDPRIKVSPSTNRNSERELKCLLSLRWSPIGRLSLDDNRRVRLPPVEATAGLYKFSACYPNGRQANYIGESDNLRRRFGNYRNPGPTQQTSLRINAWLKKLLDNGGGVTVAITHITLFNGQTADLSEKAVRRLFENMAIALERAGDIESLNK
;
A
#
# COMPACT_ATOMS: atom_id res chain seq x y z
N MET A 1 -31.11 -3.38 14.06
CA MET A 1 -29.89 -3.52 13.22
C MET A 1 -28.86 -4.30 14.01
N THR A 2 -28.29 -5.38 13.46
CA THR A 2 -27.32 -6.22 14.17
C THR A 2 -25.89 -6.01 13.67
N TYR A 3 -24.93 -6.24 14.56
CA TYR A 3 -23.51 -6.05 14.33
C TYR A 3 -22.75 -7.36 14.52
N TRP A 4 -21.60 -7.48 13.87
CA TRP A 4 -20.70 -8.62 13.96
C TRP A 4 -19.27 -8.14 14.09
N VAL A 5 -18.41 -8.95 14.72
CA VAL A 5 -16.98 -8.69 14.82
C VAL A 5 -16.23 -9.79 14.10
N TYR A 6 -15.42 -9.41 13.11
CA TYR A 6 -14.46 -10.32 12.49
C TYR A 6 -13.11 -10.19 13.19
N GLU A 7 -12.65 -11.27 13.80
CA GLU A 7 -11.33 -11.42 14.37
C GLU A 7 -10.44 -12.16 13.39
N ASN A 8 -9.28 -11.59 13.06
CA ASN A 8 -8.26 -12.26 12.27
C ASN A 8 -7.01 -12.47 13.13
N THR A 9 -6.71 -13.74 13.39
CA THR A 9 -5.62 -14.15 14.29
C THR A 9 -4.27 -13.96 13.62
N ALA A 10 -4.15 -14.30 12.33
CA ALA A 10 -2.92 -14.21 11.55
C ALA A 10 -2.39 -12.77 11.41
N HIS A 11 -3.28 -11.80 11.25
CA HIS A 11 -2.95 -10.38 11.10
C HIS A 11 -3.21 -9.56 12.38
N LYS A 12 -3.48 -10.21 13.51
CA LYS A 12 -3.72 -9.57 14.82
C LYS A 12 -4.69 -8.39 14.78
N LYS A 13 -5.80 -8.52 14.03
CA LYS A 13 -6.78 -7.44 13.84
C LYS A 13 -8.21 -7.88 14.15
N ALA A 14 -9.03 -6.93 14.58
CA ALA A 14 -10.48 -7.09 14.68
C ALA A 14 -11.21 -5.99 13.90
N ARG A 15 -12.34 -6.34 13.28
CA ARG A 15 -13.17 -5.41 12.50
C ARG A 15 -14.64 -5.53 12.87
N ILE A 16 -15.30 -4.42 13.16
CA ILE A 16 -16.75 -4.38 13.44
C ILE A 16 -17.51 -4.12 12.14
N HIS A 17 -18.52 -4.93 11.85
CA HIS A 17 -19.39 -4.85 10.68
C HIS A 17 -20.87 -4.74 11.09
N LYS A 18 -21.70 -4.15 10.22
CA LYS A 18 -23.15 -4.37 10.23
C LYS A 18 -23.47 -5.70 9.53
N ALA A 19 -24.53 -6.38 9.94
CA ALA A 19 -24.89 -7.69 9.40
C ALA A 19 -25.19 -7.69 7.89
N ASP A 20 -25.72 -6.59 7.36
CA ASP A 20 -26.05 -6.36 5.94
C ASP A 20 -24.83 -6.02 5.07
N CYS A 21 -23.63 -5.89 5.65
CA CYS A 21 -22.42 -5.59 4.90
C CYS A 21 -22.07 -6.74 3.95
N SER A 22 -21.73 -6.42 2.70
CA SER A 22 -21.28 -7.38 1.67
C SER A 22 -20.08 -8.22 2.10
N PHE A 23 -19.22 -7.70 2.97
CA PHE A 23 -18.09 -8.44 3.54
C PHE A 23 -18.46 -9.32 4.74
N CYS A 24 -19.57 -9.04 5.42
CA CYS A 24 -20.02 -9.77 6.60
C CYS A 24 -21.02 -10.86 6.25
N GLY A 25 -22.08 -10.51 5.51
CA GLY A 25 -23.14 -11.45 5.14
C GLY A 25 -23.75 -12.17 6.34
N ALA A 26 -24.04 -11.44 7.42
CA ALA A 26 -24.48 -11.96 8.72
C ALA A 26 -23.54 -12.99 9.36
N GLY A 27 -22.23 -12.70 9.37
CA GLY A 27 -21.21 -13.54 10.00
C GLY A 27 -20.68 -14.70 9.14
N ARG A 28 -21.12 -14.78 7.87
CA ARG A 28 -20.65 -15.81 6.92
C ARG A 28 -19.33 -15.46 6.25
N GLY A 29 -19.05 -14.16 6.11
CA GLY A 29 -17.96 -13.63 5.30
C GLY A 29 -18.20 -13.83 3.80
N ILE A 30 -17.31 -13.26 2.97
CA ILE A 30 -17.40 -13.35 1.50
C ILE A 30 -17.21 -14.76 0.94
N HIS A 31 -16.60 -15.66 1.70
CA HIS A 31 -16.32 -17.04 1.29
C HIS A 31 -17.31 -18.04 1.92
N GLY A 32 -18.37 -17.58 2.60
CA GLY A 32 -19.40 -18.44 3.17
C GLY A 32 -18.96 -19.33 4.35
N GLY A 33 -17.67 -19.32 4.70
CA GLY A 33 -17.04 -20.31 5.57
C GLY A 33 -17.03 -20.02 7.07
N GLY A 34 -17.62 -18.91 7.54
CA GLY A 34 -17.70 -18.62 8.98
C GLY A 34 -16.34 -18.69 9.69
N LYS A 35 -16.20 -19.63 10.64
CA LYS A 35 -14.98 -19.85 11.44
C LYS A 35 -13.90 -20.61 10.65
N THR A 36 -12.73 -20.00 10.53
CA THR A 36 -11.56 -20.58 9.87
C THR A 36 -10.37 -20.61 10.85
N ILE A 37 -9.29 -21.31 10.48
CA ILE A 37 -8.06 -21.36 11.28
C ILE A 37 -7.50 -19.94 11.56
N SER A 38 -7.67 -19.01 10.63
CA SER A 38 -7.09 -17.66 10.69
C SER A 38 -8.11 -16.55 10.98
N GLY A 39 -9.40 -16.87 11.08
CA GLY A 39 -10.46 -15.86 11.16
C GLY A 39 -11.76 -16.37 11.78
N ASN A 40 -12.29 -15.63 12.76
CA ASN A 40 -13.52 -15.95 13.49
C ASN A 40 -14.51 -14.80 13.41
N TRP A 41 -15.80 -15.11 13.24
CA TRP A 41 -16.89 -14.15 13.37
C TRP A 41 -17.53 -14.28 14.75
N HIS A 42 -17.72 -13.16 15.44
CA HIS A 42 -18.40 -13.06 16.73
C HIS A 42 -19.69 -12.26 16.56
N GLY A 43 -20.78 -12.73 17.16
CA GLY A 43 -22.09 -12.10 17.07
C GLY A 43 -23.23 -13.11 16.85
N PRO A 44 -24.44 -12.63 16.50
CA PRO A 44 -24.79 -11.22 16.28
C PRO A 44 -24.88 -10.41 17.59
N PHE A 45 -24.56 -9.12 17.51
CA PHE A 45 -24.73 -8.14 18.60
C PHE A 45 -25.87 -7.17 18.27
N GLN A 46 -26.72 -6.87 19.24
CA GLN A 46 -27.90 -6.02 19.03
C GLN A 46 -27.57 -4.53 18.86
N ASN A 47 -26.38 -4.10 19.27
CA ASN A 47 -25.95 -2.71 19.16
C ASN A 47 -24.43 -2.61 19.02
N PHE A 48 -23.97 -1.45 18.56
CA PHE A 48 -22.55 -1.18 18.33
C PHE A 48 -21.71 -1.28 19.61
N LYS A 49 -22.24 -0.83 20.76
CA LYS A 49 -21.53 -0.87 22.05
C LYS A 49 -21.17 -2.32 22.45
N ALA A 50 -22.11 -3.24 22.32
CA ALA A 50 -21.88 -4.67 22.57
C ALA A 50 -20.84 -5.27 21.60
N ALA A 51 -20.92 -4.93 20.30
CA ALA A 51 -19.94 -5.36 19.31
C ALA A 51 -18.54 -4.79 19.59
N SER A 52 -18.45 -3.53 20.01
CA SER A 52 -17.18 -2.89 20.38
C SER A 52 -16.55 -3.54 21.61
N ALA A 53 -17.35 -3.85 22.63
CA ALA A 53 -16.87 -4.57 23.81
C ALA A 53 -16.32 -5.95 23.43
N ALA A 54 -17.04 -6.71 22.61
CA ALA A 54 -16.58 -8.00 22.10
C ALA A 54 -15.29 -7.87 21.27
N ALA A 55 -15.18 -6.83 20.43
CA ALA A 55 -13.96 -6.57 19.67
C ALA A 55 -12.75 -6.32 20.59
N HIS A 56 -12.91 -5.57 21.69
CA HIS A 56 -11.83 -5.39 22.67
C HIS A 56 -11.46 -6.67 23.42
N GLN A 57 -12.40 -7.59 23.63
CA GLN A 57 -12.13 -8.89 24.26
C GLN A 57 -11.25 -9.80 23.40
N THR A 58 -11.18 -9.57 22.09
CA THR A 58 -10.28 -10.33 21.18
C THR A 58 -8.79 -10.05 21.43
N LYS A 59 -8.46 -8.98 22.18
CA LYS A 59 -7.07 -8.55 22.48
C LYS A 59 -6.20 -8.38 21.22
N ARG A 60 -6.80 -7.98 20.10
CA ARG A 60 -6.10 -7.70 18.85
C ARG A 60 -5.52 -6.29 18.87
N ASP A 61 -4.36 -6.12 18.23
CA ASP A 61 -3.61 -4.85 18.24
C ASP A 61 -4.31 -3.78 17.37
N ASP A 62 -4.98 -4.21 16.30
CA ASP A 62 -5.66 -3.33 15.35
C ASP A 62 -7.17 -3.58 15.35
N ILE A 63 -7.91 -2.83 16.17
CA ILE A 63 -9.37 -2.89 16.28
C ILE A 63 -10.00 -1.67 15.58
N ARG A 64 -10.78 -1.90 14.52
CA ARG A 64 -11.43 -0.82 13.75
C ARG A 64 -12.85 -1.18 13.32
N THR A 65 -13.58 -0.20 12.83
CA THR A 65 -14.84 -0.43 12.13
C THR A 65 -14.58 -0.77 10.66
N CYS A 66 -15.55 -1.41 10.02
CA CYS A 66 -15.54 -1.58 8.57
C CYS A 66 -15.85 -0.24 7.88
N ASN A 67 -14.95 0.20 7.02
CA ASN A 67 -15.09 1.46 6.30
C ASN A 67 -16.29 1.47 5.35
N LEU A 68 -16.75 0.31 4.86
CA LEU A 68 -17.90 0.26 3.94
C LEU A 68 -19.24 0.46 4.65
N CYS A 69 -19.47 -0.23 5.78
CA CYS A 69 -20.80 -0.22 6.40
C CYS A 69 -20.92 0.75 7.58
N ILE A 70 -19.81 1.13 8.23
CA ILE A 70 -19.79 2.00 9.41
C ILE A 70 -19.01 3.31 9.18
N GLY A 71 -17.99 3.30 8.31
CA GLY A 71 -17.18 4.49 8.01
C GLY A 71 -16.05 4.76 9.01
N HIS A 72 -15.24 5.78 8.71
CA HIS A 72 -13.94 6.08 9.35
C HIS A 72 -14.01 6.78 10.73
N GLY A 73 -15.19 6.97 11.32
CA GLY A 73 -15.37 7.87 12.48
C GLY A 73 -16.16 7.33 13.67
N SER A 74 -16.47 6.03 13.76
CA SER A 74 -17.19 5.52 14.94
C SER A 74 -16.24 5.25 16.11
N PRO A 75 -16.58 5.69 17.33
CA PRO A 75 -15.69 5.67 18.48
C PRO A 75 -15.52 4.24 19.00
N ILE A 76 -14.51 3.53 18.51
CA ILE A 76 -13.95 2.39 19.23
C ILE A 76 -13.04 3.01 20.30
N SER A 77 -13.68 3.45 21.38
CA SER A 77 -12.99 4.04 22.54
C SER A 77 -12.05 2.98 23.13
N SER A 78 -10.76 3.16 22.87
CA SER A 78 -9.69 2.57 23.66
C SER A 78 -9.93 2.95 25.11
N LYS A 79 -10.21 1.96 25.97
CA LYS A 79 -10.29 2.11 27.43
C LYS A 79 -9.15 3.00 27.96
N SER A 80 -9.47 4.22 28.36
CA SER A 80 -8.87 4.85 29.53
C SER A 80 -9.63 4.30 30.74
N LEU A 81 -8.95 3.49 31.55
CA LEU A 81 -9.36 3.25 32.92
C LEU A 81 -9.13 4.57 33.66
N GLU A 82 -10.21 5.25 34.02
CA GLU A 82 -10.17 6.45 34.84
C GLU A 82 -9.67 6.09 36.24
N VAL A 83 -8.41 6.44 36.52
CA VAL A 83 -7.93 6.63 37.89
C VAL A 83 -8.28 8.08 38.23
N ASN A 84 -9.31 8.27 39.05
CA ASN A 84 -9.66 9.57 39.60
C ASN A 84 -8.60 10.02 40.61
N ASP A 85 -7.57 10.72 40.14
CA ASP A 85 -6.70 11.54 41.00
C ASP A 85 -7.17 13.01 40.93
N PRO A 86 -7.70 13.59 42.01
CA PRO A 86 -8.22 14.96 42.04
C PRO A 86 -7.15 16.06 41.91
N ARG A 87 -5.89 15.75 41.57
CA ARG A 87 -4.82 16.77 41.44
C ARG A 87 -4.44 17.18 40.01
N ILE A 88 -5.02 16.61 38.97
CA ILE A 88 -4.67 16.98 37.59
C ILE A 88 -5.62 18.06 37.08
N LYS A 89 -5.18 19.33 37.17
CA LYS A 89 -5.76 20.42 36.37
C LYS A 89 -5.41 20.17 34.89
N VAL A 90 -6.25 19.43 34.18
CA VAL A 90 -6.16 19.35 32.71
C VAL A 90 -6.83 20.61 32.14
N SER A 91 -6.01 21.55 31.70
CA SER A 91 -6.46 22.69 30.90
C SER A 91 -7.04 22.18 29.56
N PRO A 92 -8.29 22.48 29.22
CA PRO A 92 -8.85 22.10 27.94
C PRO A 92 -8.48 23.17 26.90
N SER A 93 -7.53 22.87 26.02
CA SER A 93 -7.59 23.25 24.59
C SER A 93 -6.24 23.07 23.92
N THR A 94 -6.10 22.00 23.15
CA THR A 94 -5.30 22.07 21.92
C THR A 94 -6.28 21.89 20.78
N ASN A 95 -6.68 23.02 20.20
CA ASN A 95 -7.48 23.06 18.99
C ASN A 95 -6.69 22.36 17.87
N ARG A 96 -7.02 21.10 17.60
CA ARG A 96 -6.39 20.28 16.54
C ARG A 96 -6.70 20.81 15.13
N ASN A 97 -7.56 21.83 15.01
CA ASN A 97 -8.01 22.44 13.76
C ASN A 97 -7.34 23.80 13.48
N SER A 98 -6.20 24.13 14.09
CA SER A 98 -5.40 25.27 13.63
C SER A 98 -4.86 24.95 12.22
N GLU A 99 -4.99 25.88 11.27
CA GLU A 99 -4.26 25.80 10.01
C GLU A 99 -2.77 25.58 10.27
N ARG A 100 -2.21 24.54 9.65
CA ARG A 100 -0.79 24.21 9.77
C ARG A 100 -0.23 23.97 8.38
N GLU A 101 0.76 24.78 8.02
CA GLU A 101 1.52 24.58 6.80
C GLU A 101 2.55 23.47 7.01
N LEU A 102 2.63 22.53 6.07
CA LEU A 102 3.68 21.52 6.01
C LEU A 102 4.55 21.79 4.78
N LYS A 103 5.84 22.02 5.01
CA LYS A 103 6.84 22.23 3.96
C LYS A 103 7.86 21.11 3.98
N CYS A 104 8.27 20.65 2.80
CA CYS A 104 9.39 19.74 2.65
C CYS A 104 10.14 19.99 1.35
N LEU A 105 11.41 19.61 1.34
CA LEU A 105 12.25 19.48 0.16
C LEU A 105 12.57 18.01 -0.06
N LEU A 106 12.33 17.53 -1.28
CA LEU A 106 12.60 16.17 -1.68
C LEU A 106 13.61 16.18 -2.83
N SER A 107 14.63 15.33 -2.74
CA SER A 107 15.60 15.14 -3.81
C SER A 107 15.82 13.65 -4.06
N LEU A 108 15.92 13.28 -5.32
CA LEU A 108 16.07 11.90 -5.78
C LEU A 108 16.97 11.90 -7.01
N ARG A 109 17.88 10.93 -7.07
CA ARG A 109 18.69 10.69 -8.27
C ARG A 109 18.44 9.29 -8.82
N TRP A 110 18.14 9.24 -10.12
CA TRP A 110 18.10 7.99 -10.88
C TRP A 110 19.51 7.56 -11.26
N SER A 111 19.83 6.30 -10.98
CA SER A 111 21.05 5.64 -11.42
C SER A 111 20.68 4.50 -12.38
N PRO A 112 21.01 4.61 -13.67
CA PRO A 112 20.78 3.54 -14.64
C PRO A 112 21.54 2.28 -14.23
N ILE A 113 20.88 1.12 -14.30
CA ILE A 113 21.48 -0.18 -13.97
C ILE A 113 21.49 -1.14 -15.17
N GLY A 114 20.94 -0.72 -16.31
CA GLY A 114 21.08 -1.45 -17.57
C GLY A 114 19.81 -1.44 -18.43
N ARG A 115 19.85 -2.26 -19.47
CA ARG A 115 18.77 -2.45 -20.44
C ARG A 115 18.06 -3.78 -20.19
N LEU A 116 16.75 -3.80 -20.44
CA LEU A 116 15.96 -5.04 -20.44
C LEU A 116 16.08 -5.75 -21.78
N SER A 117 16.02 -7.07 -21.76
CA SER A 117 16.00 -7.90 -22.97
C SER A 117 15.01 -9.07 -22.80
N LEU A 118 14.79 -9.82 -23.87
CA LEU A 118 14.18 -11.15 -23.78
C LEU A 118 15.30 -12.20 -23.71
N ASP A 119 15.11 -13.23 -22.89
CA ASP A 119 15.94 -14.43 -22.96
C ASP A 119 15.44 -15.43 -24.00
N ASP A 120 16.14 -16.55 -24.13
CA ASP A 120 15.85 -17.62 -25.10
C ASP A 120 14.44 -18.21 -24.95
N ASN A 121 13.86 -18.13 -23.74
CA ASN A 121 12.48 -18.56 -23.44
C ASN A 121 11.46 -17.42 -23.61
N ARG A 122 11.85 -16.32 -24.27
CA ARG A 122 11.07 -15.11 -24.44
C ARG A 122 10.56 -14.53 -23.11
N ARG A 123 11.32 -14.66 -22.02
CA ARG A 123 10.99 -14.02 -20.74
C ARG A 123 11.79 -12.73 -20.58
N VAL A 124 11.18 -11.72 -19.97
CA VAL A 124 11.85 -10.44 -19.70
C VAL A 124 13.02 -10.66 -18.75
N ARG A 125 14.22 -10.31 -19.19
CA ARG A 125 15.45 -10.28 -18.40
C ARG A 125 15.68 -8.85 -17.93
N LEU A 126 15.74 -8.67 -16.62
CA LEU A 126 16.06 -7.41 -15.97
C LEU A 126 17.49 -7.48 -15.40
N PRO A 127 18.22 -6.36 -15.35
CA PRO A 127 19.48 -6.28 -14.61
C PRO A 127 19.32 -6.73 -13.14
N PRO A 128 20.33 -7.36 -12.55
CA PRO A 128 20.29 -7.79 -11.16
C PRO A 128 20.22 -6.58 -10.22
N VAL A 129 19.51 -6.75 -9.10
CA VAL A 129 19.39 -5.74 -8.04
C VAL A 129 19.44 -6.37 -6.65
N GLU A 130 19.78 -5.55 -5.66
CA GLU A 130 19.79 -5.94 -4.27
C GLU A 130 18.37 -6.14 -3.70
N ALA A 131 18.26 -6.91 -2.62
CA ALA A 131 17.01 -7.16 -1.91
C ALA A 131 16.74 -6.04 -0.89
N THR A 132 16.70 -4.80 -1.38
CA THR A 132 16.53 -3.59 -0.58
C THR A 132 15.23 -2.88 -0.94
N ALA A 133 14.75 -2.02 -0.05
CA ALA A 133 13.64 -1.13 -0.33
C ALA A 133 14.11 0.04 -1.20
N GLY A 134 13.28 0.49 -2.13
CA GLY A 134 13.66 1.59 -3.02
C GLY A 134 12.68 1.87 -4.14
N LEU A 135 13.08 2.80 -5.01
CA LEU A 135 12.34 3.18 -6.20
C LEU A 135 13.07 2.73 -7.46
N TYR A 136 12.32 2.51 -8.53
CA TYR A 136 12.83 2.21 -9.86
C TYR A 136 12.03 2.93 -10.94
N LYS A 137 12.69 3.16 -12.08
CA LYS A 137 12.11 3.75 -13.28
C LYS A 137 12.42 2.86 -14.48
N PHE A 138 11.41 2.46 -15.23
CA PHE A 138 11.57 1.97 -16.59
C PHE A 138 11.38 3.12 -17.56
N SER A 139 12.35 3.32 -18.43
CA SER A 139 12.29 4.32 -19.51
C SER A 139 12.33 3.60 -20.85
N ALA A 140 11.24 3.76 -21.59
CA ALA A 140 11.01 3.09 -22.85
C ALA A 140 11.15 4.05 -24.03
N CYS A 141 11.73 3.54 -25.11
CA CYS A 141 11.76 4.17 -26.42
C CYS A 141 11.13 3.20 -27.44
N TYR A 142 10.08 3.64 -28.10
CA TYR A 142 9.40 2.88 -29.15
C TYR A 142 10.12 3.08 -30.50
N PRO A 143 9.99 2.15 -31.46
CA PRO A 143 10.63 2.30 -32.78
C PRO A 143 10.23 3.57 -33.54
N ASN A 144 9.03 4.10 -33.28
CA ASN A 144 8.53 5.35 -33.87
C ASN A 144 8.97 6.61 -33.11
N GLY A 145 9.92 6.49 -32.18
CA GLY A 145 10.45 7.61 -31.39
C GLY A 145 9.61 8.03 -30.18
N ARG A 146 8.40 7.47 -30.00
CA ARG A 146 7.63 7.71 -28.76
C ARG A 146 8.41 7.27 -27.54
N GLN A 147 8.21 7.97 -26.43
CA GLN A 147 8.82 7.64 -25.15
C GLN A 147 7.75 7.39 -24.09
N ALA A 148 8.06 6.51 -23.14
CA ALA A 148 7.20 6.26 -21.99
C ALA A 148 8.00 5.96 -20.73
N ASN A 149 7.47 6.34 -19.58
CA ASN A 149 8.04 6.04 -18.27
C ASN A 149 7.04 5.23 -17.41
N TYR A 150 7.59 4.27 -16.66
CA TYR A 150 6.90 3.63 -15.55
C TYR A 150 7.77 3.75 -14.29
N ILE A 151 7.23 4.31 -13.23
CA ILE A 151 7.92 4.50 -11.96
C ILE A 151 7.25 3.63 -10.90
N GLY A 152 8.01 2.99 -10.03
CA GLY A 152 7.42 2.28 -8.90
C GLY A 152 8.34 2.22 -7.70
N GLU A 153 7.75 1.93 -6.54
CA GLU A 153 8.50 1.56 -5.34
C GLU A 153 8.29 0.09 -4.94
N SER A 154 9.21 -0.42 -4.12
CA SER A 154 9.07 -1.71 -3.44
C SER A 154 9.78 -1.68 -2.09
N ASP A 155 9.30 -2.49 -1.15
CA ASP A 155 10.06 -2.87 0.04
C ASP A 155 11.23 -3.84 -0.26
N ASN A 156 11.19 -4.48 -1.43
CA ASN A 156 12.19 -5.41 -1.90
C ASN A 156 12.26 -5.36 -3.45
N LEU A 157 13.28 -4.69 -3.98
CA LEU A 157 13.46 -4.49 -5.42
C LEU A 157 13.70 -5.81 -6.16
N ARG A 158 14.57 -6.68 -5.63
CA ARG A 158 14.85 -8.00 -6.21
C ARG A 158 13.58 -8.83 -6.42
N ARG A 159 12.74 -8.94 -5.40
CA ARG A 159 11.45 -9.64 -5.48
C ARG A 159 10.51 -8.97 -6.47
N ARG A 160 10.45 -7.64 -6.51
CA ARG A 160 9.58 -6.90 -7.44
C ARG A 160 9.98 -7.13 -8.89
N PHE A 161 11.27 -7.14 -9.20
CA PHE A 161 11.78 -7.42 -10.54
C PHE A 161 11.50 -8.88 -10.94
N GLY A 162 11.64 -9.81 -9.99
CA GLY A 162 11.19 -11.20 -10.14
C GLY A 162 9.71 -11.30 -10.52
N ASN A 163 8.83 -10.54 -9.87
CA ASN A 163 7.40 -10.52 -10.20
C ASN A 163 7.13 -9.96 -11.61
N TYR A 164 7.92 -9.00 -12.10
CA TYR A 164 7.78 -8.55 -13.49
C TYR A 164 8.25 -9.60 -14.49
N ARG A 165 9.25 -10.41 -14.16
CA ARG A 165 9.73 -11.49 -15.02
C ARG A 165 8.76 -12.67 -15.05
N ASN A 166 8.26 -13.08 -13.89
CA ASN A 166 7.35 -14.22 -13.71
C ASN A 166 6.13 -13.79 -12.88
N PRO A 167 5.19 -13.04 -13.46
CA PRO A 167 4.02 -12.57 -12.72
C PRO A 167 3.11 -13.73 -12.32
N GLY A 168 2.66 -13.72 -11.06
CA GLY A 168 1.60 -14.61 -10.60
C GLY A 168 0.22 -14.19 -11.15
N PRO A 169 -0.77 -15.10 -11.21
CA PRO A 169 -2.06 -14.86 -11.86
C PRO A 169 -2.89 -13.74 -11.21
N THR A 170 -2.66 -13.44 -9.93
CA THR A 170 -3.35 -12.36 -9.19
C THR A 170 -2.64 -11.01 -9.24
N GLN A 171 -1.41 -10.96 -9.78
CA GLN A 171 -0.57 -9.76 -9.77
C GLN A 171 -0.86 -8.88 -11.00
N GLN A 172 -2.04 -8.26 -11.05
CA GLN A 172 -2.53 -7.51 -12.22
C GLN A 172 -1.55 -6.47 -12.76
N THR A 173 -0.89 -5.69 -11.88
CA THR A 173 0.13 -4.73 -12.30
C THR A 173 1.33 -5.43 -12.95
N SER A 174 1.83 -6.52 -12.34
CA SER A 174 2.98 -7.25 -12.88
C SER A 174 2.65 -7.93 -14.19
N LEU A 175 1.43 -8.47 -14.35
CA LEU A 175 0.93 -9.01 -15.62
C LEU A 175 0.90 -7.93 -16.71
N ARG A 176 0.29 -6.77 -16.40
CA ARG A 176 0.21 -5.63 -17.33
C ARG A 176 1.59 -5.15 -17.78
N ILE A 177 2.50 -4.95 -16.84
CA ILE A 177 3.85 -4.45 -17.12
C ILE A 177 4.67 -5.51 -17.87
N ASN A 178 4.57 -6.80 -17.50
CA ASN A 178 5.24 -7.88 -18.24
C ASN A 178 4.78 -7.94 -19.70
N ALA A 179 3.47 -7.91 -19.93
CA ALA A 179 2.90 -7.94 -21.27
C ALA A 179 3.35 -6.74 -22.11
N TRP A 180 3.37 -5.55 -21.51
CA TRP A 180 3.87 -4.33 -22.15
C TRP A 180 5.36 -4.44 -22.50
N LEU A 181 6.21 -4.85 -21.57
CA LEU A 181 7.66 -5.03 -21.79
C LEU A 181 7.93 -6.02 -22.93
N LYS A 182 7.25 -7.17 -22.92
CA LYS A 182 7.37 -8.18 -23.99
C LYS A 182 7.03 -7.61 -25.35
N LYS A 183 5.84 -7.00 -25.46
CA LYS A 183 5.37 -6.43 -26.73
C LYS A 183 6.32 -5.35 -27.26
N LEU A 184 6.82 -4.49 -26.37
CA LEU A 184 7.75 -3.44 -26.75
C LEU A 184 9.08 -4.00 -27.28
N LEU A 185 9.67 -4.96 -26.56
CA LEU A 185 10.93 -5.60 -26.94
C LEU A 185 10.78 -6.42 -28.23
N ASP A 186 9.67 -7.15 -28.40
CA ASP A 186 9.36 -7.90 -29.62
C ASP A 186 9.27 -7.00 -30.86
N ASN A 187 8.75 -5.79 -30.68
CA ASN A 187 8.61 -4.82 -31.77
C ASN A 187 9.90 -4.02 -32.02
N GLY A 188 11.03 -4.38 -31.40
CA GLY A 188 12.32 -3.69 -31.57
C GLY A 188 12.46 -2.40 -30.75
N GLY A 189 11.56 -2.14 -29.81
CA GLY A 189 11.70 -1.04 -28.85
C GLY A 189 12.74 -1.33 -27.77
N GLY A 190 13.22 -0.28 -27.11
CA GLY A 190 14.21 -0.37 -26.04
C GLY A 190 13.63 0.02 -24.69
N VAL A 191 14.06 -0.65 -23.62
CA VAL A 191 13.73 -0.26 -22.24
C VAL A 191 14.98 -0.27 -21.38
N THR A 192 15.29 0.85 -20.75
CA THR A 192 16.29 0.93 -19.69
C THR A 192 15.63 0.96 -18.31
N VAL A 193 16.38 0.54 -17.31
CA VAL A 193 15.96 0.62 -15.92
C VAL A 193 16.96 1.44 -15.12
N ALA A 194 16.44 2.27 -14.23
CA ALA A 194 17.19 2.96 -13.20
C ALA A 194 16.60 2.66 -11.82
N ILE A 195 17.44 2.73 -10.79
CA ILE A 195 17.02 2.69 -9.38
C ILE A 195 17.54 3.92 -8.65
N THR A 196 17.07 4.14 -7.42
CA THR A 196 17.58 5.20 -6.55
C THR A 196 18.60 4.64 -5.56
N HIS A 197 19.78 5.26 -5.47
CA HIS A 197 20.73 4.99 -4.39
C HIS A 197 20.71 6.06 -3.30
N ILE A 198 20.33 7.29 -3.65
CA ILE A 198 20.31 8.43 -2.72
C ILE A 198 18.97 9.16 -2.90
N THR A 199 18.23 9.26 -1.79
CA THR A 199 17.01 10.05 -1.66
C THR A 199 17.16 10.94 -0.44
N LEU A 200 16.90 12.24 -0.58
CA LEU A 200 17.02 13.20 0.51
C LEU A 200 15.65 13.80 0.84
N PHE A 201 15.28 13.77 2.11
CA PHE A 201 14.14 14.46 2.68
C PHE A 201 14.67 15.56 3.62
N ASN A 202 14.42 16.83 3.27
CA ASN A 202 14.92 18.01 3.98
C ASN A 202 16.45 18.00 4.15
N GLY A 203 17.17 17.56 3.11
CA GLY A 203 18.64 17.50 3.10
C GLY A 203 19.24 16.28 3.80
N GLN A 204 18.44 15.43 4.44
CA GLN A 204 18.89 14.21 5.10
C GLN A 204 18.54 12.98 4.28
N THR A 205 19.36 11.93 4.37
CA THR A 205 19.06 10.64 3.74
C THR A 205 17.72 10.11 4.23
N ALA A 206 16.79 9.92 3.30
CA ALA A 206 15.47 9.42 3.60
C ALA A 206 15.49 7.90 3.79
N ASP A 207 14.79 7.40 4.81
CA ASP A 207 14.65 5.96 5.02
C ASP A 207 13.58 5.39 4.07
N LEU A 208 14.05 4.74 3.01
CA LEU A 208 13.17 4.03 2.08
C LEU A 208 12.66 2.71 2.65
N SER A 209 12.97 2.29 3.88
CA SER A 209 12.28 1.17 4.54
C SER A 209 10.84 1.55 4.93
N GLU A 210 10.57 2.84 5.09
CA GLU A 210 9.24 3.36 5.40
C GLU A 210 8.37 3.50 4.14
N LYS A 211 7.22 2.82 4.15
CA LYS A 211 6.28 2.84 3.02
C LYS A 211 5.79 4.26 2.69
N ALA A 212 5.53 5.09 3.71
CA ALA A 212 5.04 6.46 3.52
C ALA A 212 6.08 7.31 2.79
N VAL A 213 7.35 7.23 3.21
CA VAL A 213 8.48 7.91 2.56
C VAL A 213 8.65 7.43 1.13
N ARG A 214 8.69 6.11 0.88
CA ARG A 214 8.78 5.58 -0.50
C ARG A 214 7.66 6.07 -1.40
N ARG A 215 6.42 6.09 -0.91
CA ARG A 215 5.24 6.57 -1.66
C ARG A 215 5.28 8.07 -1.92
N LEU A 216 5.81 8.85 -0.98
CA LEU A 216 6.02 10.28 -1.17
C LEU A 216 7.00 10.53 -2.34
N PHE A 217 8.16 9.85 -2.34
CA PHE A 217 9.13 9.95 -3.44
C PHE A 217 8.60 9.41 -4.77
N GLU A 218 7.80 8.34 -4.76
CA GLU A 218 7.22 7.77 -5.98
C GLU A 218 6.25 8.76 -6.63
N ASN A 219 5.36 9.36 -5.83
CA ASN A 219 4.42 10.38 -6.30
C ASN A 219 5.14 11.63 -6.80
N MET A 220 6.17 12.10 -6.08
CA MET A 220 7.02 13.21 -6.53
C MET A 220 7.64 12.88 -7.90
N ALA A 221 8.25 11.71 -8.05
CA ALA A 221 8.90 11.33 -9.30
C ALA A 221 7.90 11.18 -10.46
N ILE A 222 6.71 10.61 -10.21
CA ILE A 222 5.63 10.54 -11.21
C ILE A 222 5.18 11.94 -11.63
N ALA A 223 5.07 12.88 -10.70
CA ALA A 223 4.65 14.25 -11.00
C ALA A 223 5.70 15.00 -11.84
N LEU A 224 6.98 14.87 -11.50
CA LEU A 224 8.08 15.59 -12.16
C LEU A 224 8.51 14.99 -13.50
N GLU A 225 8.34 13.68 -13.70
CA GLU A 225 8.76 12.97 -14.92
C GLU A 225 7.65 12.91 -15.98
N ARG A 226 6.50 13.53 -15.73
CA ARG A 226 5.50 13.83 -16.76
C ARG A 226 5.96 15.03 -17.59
N ALA A 227 6.93 14.81 -18.47
CA ALA A 227 7.21 15.73 -19.57
C ALA A 227 6.16 15.54 -20.67
N GLY A 228 5.77 16.61 -21.38
CA GLY A 228 4.67 16.58 -22.36
C GLY A 228 4.78 15.48 -23.42
N ASP A 229 5.99 15.10 -23.78
CA ASP A 229 6.27 14.09 -24.82
C ASP A 229 6.52 12.67 -24.28
N ILE A 230 6.47 12.49 -22.96
CA ILE A 230 6.72 11.19 -22.32
C ILE A 230 5.43 10.64 -21.71
N GLU A 231 4.94 9.54 -22.26
CA GLU A 231 3.74 8.86 -21.75
C GLU A 231 4.01 8.25 -20.36
N SER A 232 3.15 8.53 -19.39
CA SER A 232 3.19 7.87 -18.08
C SER A 232 2.37 6.58 -18.10
N LEU A 233 3.01 5.45 -17.75
CA LEU A 233 2.37 4.13 -17.64
C LEU A 233 1.83 3.82 -16.24
N ASN A 234 2.02 4.76 -15.32
CA ASN A 234 1.41 4.81 -13.99
C ASN A 234 -0.07 5.20 -14.15
N LYS A 235 -0.90 4.19 -14.45
CA LYS A 235 -2.37 4.26 -14.47
C LYS A 235 -2.93 3.73 -13.16
#